data_AF-A0A1I8ADD0-F1
#
_entry.id   AF-A0A1I8ADD0-F1
#
_cell.length_a   1.000
_cell.length_b   1.000
_cell.length_c   1.000
_cell.angle_alpha   90.00
_cell.angle_beta   90.00
_cell.angle_gamma   90.00
#
_symmetry.space_group_name_H-M   'P 1'
#
loop_
_entity.id
_entity.type
_entity.pdbx_description
1 polymer ?
#
loop_
_entity_poly.entity_id
_entity_poly.type
_entity_poly.pdbx_seq_one_letter_code
_entity_poly.pdbx_strand_id
1 'polypeptide(L)'
;MAPKKQHQQNQYGLSYSAMVILVIQNAPVLLKGLPLCNRGTSVKDIYTYLKAHVKPLAQMGQKEWEKTERVIRHTLSQTTYFHRFSTDEDGRPVLVASKEDGGLKGSLWTLHPAPGESVDK
;
A
#
# COMPACT_ATOMS: atom_id res chain seq x y z
N MET A 1 5.64 -20.50 -30.68
CA MET A 1 6.10 -19.78 -29.47
C MET A 1 5.07 -18.71 -29.14
N ALA A 2 4.36 -18.82 -28.01
CA ALA A 2 3.47 -17.75 -27.57
C ALA A 2 4.30 -16.50 -27.23
N PRO A 3 3.89 -15.29 -27.65
CA PRO A 3 4.65 -14.09 -27.34
C PRO A 3 4.71 -13.93 -25.82
N LYS A 4 5.93 -13.83 -25.26
CA LYS A 4 6.13 -13.45 -23.87
C LYS A 4 5.43 -12.11 -23.68
N LYS A 5 4.43 -12.05 -22.79
CA LYS A 5 3.79 -10.79 -22.40
C LYS A 5 4.90 -9.82 -21.98
N GLN A 6 5.20 -8.86 -22.85
CA GLN A 6 6.06 -7.73 -22.52
C GLN A 6 5.45 -7.07 -21.29
N HIS A 7 6.29 -6.75 -20.31
CA HIS A 7 5.87 -6.09 -19.10
C HIS A 7 5.29 -4.72 -19.48
N GLN A 8 3.97 -4.64 -19.69
CA GLN A 8 3.31 -3.37 -19.90
C GLN A 8 3.31 -2.65 -18.56
N GLN A 9 4.18 -1.66 -18.43
CA GLN A 9 3.98 -0.57 -17.47
C GLN A 9 2.55 -0.07 -17.67
N ASN A 10 1.83 0.24 -16.59
CA ASN A 10 0.57 0.97 -16.75
C ASN A 10 0.83 2.21 -17.62
N GLN A 11 -0.19 2.71 -18.33
CA GLN A 11 -0.05 3.85 -19.24
C GLN A 11 0.50 5.14 -18.58
N TYR A 12 0.69 5.13 -17.25
CA TYR A 12 1.28 6.20 -16.44
C TYR A 12 2.76 5.99 -16.11
N GLY A 13 3.37 4.86 -16.49
CA GLY A 13 4.78 4.55 -16.23
C GLY A 13 5.12 4.26 -14.76
N LEU A 14 4.15 4.21 -13.85
CA LEU A 14 4.40 4.05 -12.41
C LEU A 14 4.47 2.56 -12.01
N SER A 15 5.31 2.21 -11.05
CA SER A 15 5.24 0.90 -10.41
C SER A 15 4.05 0.81 -9.45
N TYR A 16 3.63 -0.41 -9.06
CA TYR A 16 2.62 -0.57 -8.01
C TYR A 16 3.07 0.07 -6.68
N SER A 17 4.37 0.01 -6.35
CA SER A 17 4.89 0.69 -5.17
C SER A 17 4.72 2.20 -5.26
N ALA A 18 5.04 2.81 -6.41
CA ALA A 18 4.86 4.24 -6.62
C ALA A 18 3.37 4.66 -6.54
N MET A 19 2.48 3.85 -7.11
CA MET A 19 1.03 4.07 -6.99
C MET A 19 0.56 4.03 -5.55
N VAL A 20 1.01 3.04 -4.76
CA VAL A 20 0.64 2.91 -3.34
C VAL A 20 1.21 4.07 -2.51
N ILE A 21 2.45 4.52 -2.78
CA ILE A 21 3.04 5.71 -2.13
C ILE A 21 2.12 6.93 -2.31
N LEU A 22 1.66 7.18 -3.54
CA LEU A 22 0.76 8.29 -3.84
C LEU A 22 -0.57 8.17 -3.09
N VAL A 23 -1.13 6.96 -2.98
CA VAL A 23 -2.34 6.74 -2.18
C VAL A 23 -2.10 7.10 -0.71
N ILE A 24 -1.03 6.59 -0.11
CA ILE A 24 -0.71 6.81 1.31
C ILE A 24 -0.51 8.31 1.59
N GLN A 25 0.20 9.02 0.72
CA GLN A 25 0.41 10.47 0.84
C GLN A 25 -0.88 11.29 0.76
N ASN A 26 -1.91 10.77 0.11
CA ASN A 26 -3.24 11.40 0.00
C ASN A 26 -4.26 10.79 0.97
N ALA A 27 -3.83 9.91 1.88
CA ALA A 27 -4.76 9.20 2.76
C ALA A 27 -5.34 10.13 3.83
N PRO A 28 -6.63 9.96 4.20
CA PRO A 28 -7.31 10.86 5.12
C PRO A 28 -6.89 10.67 6.59
N VAL A 29 -6.39 9.47 6.96
CA VAL A 29 -6.05 9.18 8.35
C VAL A 29 -4.67 9.72 8.68
N LEU A 30 -4.58 10.54 9.74
CA LEU A 30 -3.31 11.04 10.26
C LEU A 30 -2.79 10.14 11.38
N LEU A 31 -1.58 9.62 11.20
CA LEU A 31 -0.83 8.83 12.16
C LEU A 31 0.18 9.76 12.87
N LYS A 32 -0.20 10.28 14.03
CA LYS A 32 0.66 11.19 14.82
C LYS A 32 1.91 10.45 15.31
N GLY A 33 3.05 11.14 15.32
CA GLY A 33 4.31 10.61 15.87
C GLY A 33 5.12 9.74 14.91
N LEU A 34 4.69 9.56 13.66
CA LEU A 34 5.50 8.90 12.64
C LEU A 34 6.44 9.88 11.92
N PRO A 35 7.74 9.58 11.83
CA PRO A 35 8.75 10.54 11.37
C PRO A 35 8.85 10.68 9.83
N LEU A 36 8.47 9.64 9.07
CA LEU A 36 8.57 9.63 7.59
C LEU A 36 7.24 9.98 6.90
N CYS A 37 6.17 9.27 7.24
CA CYS A 37 4.83 9.53 6.73
C CYS A 37 3.81 9.43 7.86
N ASN A 38 3.14 10.56 8.12
CA ASN A 38 2.11 10.68 9.14
C ASN A 38 0.72 10.34 8.59
N ARG A 39 0.60 9.54 7.53
CA ARG A 39 -0.67 9.18 6.91
C ARG A 39 -0.82 7.67 6.78
N GLY A 40 -2.02 7.16 7.02
CA GLY A 40 -2.33 5.74 6.95
C GLY A 40 -3.55 5.45 6.09
N THR A 41 -3.56 4.32 5.40
CA THR A 41 -4.70 3.91 4.57
C THR A 41 -4.96 2.41 4.65
N SER A 42 -6.21 1.98 4.49
CA SER A 42 -6.52 0.56 4.41
C SER A 42 -6.24 0.00 3.02
N VAL A 43 -6.12 -1.33 2.91
CA VAL A 43 -6.01 -2.00 1.60
C VAL A 43 -7.24 -1.71 0.72
N LYS A 44 -8.43 -1.62 1.33
CA LYS A 44 -9.66 -1.31 0.62
C LYS A 44 -9.65 0.11 0.07
N ASP A 45 -9.13 1.07 0.82
CA ASP A 45 -9.04 2.46 0.36
C ASP A 45 -8.00 2.63 -0.73
N ILE A 46 -6.91 1.84 -0.72
CA ILE A 46 -5.97 1.74 -1.84
C ILE A 46 -6.71 1.31 -3.11
N TYR A 47 -7.54 0.28 -3.04
CA TYR A 47 -8.32 -0.18 -4.20
C TYR A 47 -9.26 0.89 -4.73
N THR A 48 -10.00 1.54 -3.81
CA THR A 48 -10.95 2.60 -4.16
C THR A 48 -10.24 3.78 -4.82
N TYR A 49 -9.14 4.26 -4.23
CA TYR A 49 -8.37 5.38 -4.76
C TYR A 49 -7.79 5.06 -6.13
N LEU A 50 -7.17 3.89 -6.29
CA LEU A 50 -6.57 3.50 -7.57
C LEU A 50 -7.62 3.37 -8.66
N LYS A 51 -8.79 2.80 -8.38
CA LYS A 51 -9.90 2.75 -9.36
C LYS A 51 -10.45 4.14 -9.69
N ALA A 52 -10.48 5.07 -8.74
CA ALA A 52 -10.97 6.42 -8.97
C ALA A 52 -10.00 7.25 -9.83
N HIS A 53 -8.69 7.05 -9.67
CA HIS A 53 -7.67 7.96 -10.23
C HIS A 53 -6.81 7.36 -11.36
N VAL A 54 -6.81 6.03 -11.55
CA VAL A 54 -5.96 5.34 -12.54
C VAL A 54 -6.85 4.71 -13.60
N LYS A 55 -7.01 5.37 -14.76
CA LYS A 55 -7.97 4.98 -15.81
C LYS A 55 -7.88 3.50 -16.25
N PRO A 56 -6.69 2.91 -16.51
CA PRO A 56 -6.59 1.50 -16.85
C PRO A 56 -7.11 0.57 -15.75
N LEU A 57 -6.93 0.92 -14.47
CA LEU A 57 -7.42 0.11 -13.35
C LEU A 57 -8.95 0.23 -13.19
N ALA A 58 -9.52 1.40 -13.51
CA ALA A 58 -10.97 1.60 -13.54
C ALA A 58 -11.65 0.77 -14.64
N GLN A 59 -10.97 0.58 -15.78
CA GLN A 59 -11.49 -0.12 -16.95
C GLN A 59 -11.22 -1.64 -16.95
N MET A 60 -10.46 -2.15 -15.98
CA MET A 60 -10.17 -3.58 -15.87
C MET A 60 -11.45 -4.40 -15.61
N GLY A 61 -11.56 -5.53 -16.28
CA GLY A 61 -12.57 -6.53 -15.97
C GLY A 61 -12.31 -7.18 -14.60
N GLN A 62 -13.34 -7.78 -14.00
CA GLN A 62 -13.27 -8.34 -12.65
C GLN A 62 -12.10 -9.33 -12.46
N LYS A 63 -11.91 -10.28 -13.39
CA LYS A 63 -10.82 -11.27 -13.31
C LYS A 63 -9.42 -10.66 -13.37
N GLU A 64 -9.25 -9.56 -14.09
CA GLU A 64 -7.98 -8.84 -14.15
C GLU A 64 -7.77 -8.03 -12.89
N TRP A 65 -8.83 -7.41 -12.38
CA TRP A 65 -8.81 -6.68 -11.14
C TRP A 65 -8.43 -7.56 -9.94
N GLU A 66 -8.99 -8.76 -9.81
CA GLU A 66 -8.65 -9.72 -8.74
C GLU A 66 -7.15 -10.09 -8.75
N LYS A 67 -6.56 -10.21 -9.95
CA LYS A 67 -5.11 -10.44 -10.10
C LYS A 67 -4.32 -9.20 -9.66
N THR A 68 -4.75 -8.02 -10.09
CA THR A 68 -4.13 -6.74 -9.72
C THR A 68 -4.17 -6.51 -8.21
N GLU A 69 -5.29 -6.80 -7.54
CA GLU A 69 -5.40 -6.72 -6.08
C GLU A 69 -4.38 -7.64 -5.39
N ARG A 70 -4.17 -8.85 -5.92
CA ARG A 70 -3.15 -9.78 -5.42
C ARG A 70 -1.75 -9.21 -5.57
N VAL A 71 -1.44 -8.57 -6.70
CA VAL A 71 -0.15 -7.89 -6.90
C VAL A 71 0.02 -6.74 -5.91
N ILE A 72 -1.01 -5.91 -5.70
CA ILE A 72 -0.95 -4.80 -4.73
C ILE A 72 -0.69 -5.33 -3.31
N ARG A 73 -1.40 -6.37 -2.85
CA ARG A 73 -1.15 -6.97 -1.52
C ARG A 73 0.25 -7.57 -1.40
N HIS A 74 0.75 -8.15 -2.48
CA HIS A 74 2.09 -8.69 -2.54
C HIS A 74 3.14 -7.59 -2.45
N THR A 75 2.99 -6.50 -3.23
CA THR A 75 3.84 -5.31 -3.17
C THR A 75 3.88 -4.71 -1.77
N LEU A 76 2.72 -4.55 -1.12
CA LEU A 76 2.64 -4.07 0.27
C LEU A 76 3.43 -4.95 1.23
N SER A 77 3.36 -6.27 1.08
CA SER A 77 4.02 -7.20 2.02
C SER A 77 5.50 -7.44 1.73
N GLN A 78 5.95 -7.30 0.48
CA GLN A 78 7.34 -7.54 0.09
C GLN A 78 8.23 -6.29 0.15
N THR A 79 7.65 -5.11 0.06
CA THR A 79 8.44 -3.88 0.03
C THR A 79 8.74 -3.43 1.45
N THR A 80 10.02 -3.32 1.77
CA THR A 80 10.51 -3.15 3.15
C THR A 80 10.09 -1.86 3.82
N TYR A 81 9.75 -0.82 3.06
CA TYR A 81 9.30 0.48 3.59
C TYR A 81 7.78 0.61 3.72
N PHE A 82 7.00 -0.42 3.34
CA PHE A 82 5.57 -0.45 3.64
C PHE A 82 5.34 -1.19 4.95
N HIS A 83 4.73 -0.49 5.90
CA HIS A 83 4.51 -1.00 7.23
C HIS A 83 3.03 -0.99 7.59
N ARG A 84 2.60 -2.01 8.34
CA ARG A 84 1.26 -2.08 8.92
C ARG A 84 1.27 -1.48 10.31
N PHE A 85 0.25 -0.67 10.59
CA PHE A 85 -0.01 -0.12 11.91
C PHE A 85 -1.45 -0.42 12.31
N SER A 86 -1.67 -0.64 13.59
CA SER A 86 -2.99 -0.57 14.22
C SER A 86 -3.06 0.68 15.08
N THR A 87 -4.26 1.13 15.41
CA THR A 87 -4.48 2.09 16.49
C THR A 87 -4.70 1.33 17.79
N ASP A 88 -3.99 1.69 18.85
CA ASP A 88 -4.31 1.22 20.20
C ASP A 88 -5.59 1.89 20.75
N GLU A 89 -5.98 1.54 21.97
CA GLU A 89 -7.16 2.10 22.66
C GLU A 89 -7.07 3.62 22.86
N ASP A 90 -5.84 4.18 22.89
CA ASP A 90 -5.55 5.60 23.01
C ASP A 90 -5.42 6.32 21.65
N GLY A 91 -5.66 5.60 20.55
CA GLY A 91 -5.56 6.13 19.18
C GLY A 91 -4.13 6.37 18.70
N ARG A 92 -3.12 5.83 19.36
CA ARG A 92 -1.71 5.91 18.95
C ARG A 92 -1.38 4.80 17.95
N PRO A 93 -0.54 5.08 16.95
CA PRO A 93 -0.13 4.07 15.98
C PRO A 93 0.84 3.07 16.62
N VAL A 94 0.48 1.79 16.60
CA VAL A 94 1.34 0.68 17.02
C VAL A 94 1.74 -0.11 15.78
N LEU A 95 3.06 -0.31 15.60
CA LEU A 95 3.59 -1.09 14.49
C LEU A 95 3.20 -2.57 14.65
N VAL A 96 2.55 -3.14 13.64
CA VAL A 96 2.16 -4.55 13.65
C VAL A 96 3.21 -5.35 12.88
N ALA A 97 3.78 -6.37 13.51
CA ALA A 97 4.70 -7.27 12.85
C ALA A 97 3.98 -7.99 11.68
N SER A 98 4.60 -7.98 10.50
CA SER A 98 4.05 -8.56 9.26
C SER A 98 3.68 -10.06 9.36
N LYS A 99 4.11 -10.77 10.42
CA LYS A 99 4.05 -12.23 10.56
C LYS A 99 3.16 -12.75 11.69
N GLU A 100 2.51 -11.88 12.46
CA GLU A 100 1.58 -12.38 13.48
C GLU A 100 0.28 -12.82 12.83
N ASP A 101 -0.03 -14.11 13.03
CA ASP A 101 -1.20 -14.81 12.56
C ASP A 101 -2.46 -14.15 13.13
N GLY A 102 -3.33 -13.70 12.24
CA GLY A 102 -4.52 -12.94 12.58
C GLY A 102 -4.45 -11.57 11.94
N GLY A 103 -4.96 -11.48 10.72
CA GLY A 103 -5.20 -10.19 10.08
C GLY A 103 -6.11 -9.35 10.98
N LEU A 104 -5.52 -8.49 11.79
CA LEU A 104 -6.23 -7.54 12.62
C LEU A 104 -7.09 -6.69 11.68
N LYS A 105 -8.40 -6.94 11.71
CA LYS A 105 -9.39 -6.11 11.00
C LYS A 105 -9.14 -4.67 11.45
N GLY A 106 -8.64 -3.83 10.55
CA GLY A 106 -8.35 -2.43 10.84
C GLY A 106 -6.89 -1.99 10.68
N SER A 107 -5.95 -2.86 10.29
CA SER A 107 -4.58 -2.42 10.03
C SER A 107 -4.50 -1.42 8.86
N LEU A 108 -3.84 -0.29 9.12
CA LEU A 108 -3.52 0.74 8.14
C LEU A 108 -2.10 0.52 7.61
N TRP A 109 -1.88 0.88 6.36
CA TRP A 109 -0.57 0.91 5.71
C TRP A 109 -0.04 2.34 5.66
N THR A 110 1.24 2.49 5.96
CA THR A 110 1.99 3.75 5.86
C THR A 110 3.41 3.48 5.34
N LEU A 111 4.17 4.56 5.16
CA LEU A 111 5.59 4.55 4.87
C LEU A 111 6.39 4.72 6.17
N HIS A 112 7.31 3.81 6.40
CA HIS A 112 8.28 3.88 7.49
C HIS A 112 9.63 3.37 6.95
N PRO A 113 10.77 3.85 7.46
CA PRO A 113 12.08 3.35 7.07
C PRO A 113 12.17 1.83 7.17
N ALA A 114 12.89 1.23 6.24
CA ALA A 114 13.17 -0.19 6.28
C ALA A 114 14.02 -0.53 7.53
N PRO A 115 14.00 -1.79 8.00
CA PRO A 115 14.86 -2.21 9.10
C PRO A 115 16.33 -1.88 8.81
N GLY A 116 16.97 -1.09 9.69
CA GLY A 116 18.36 -0.64 9.53
C GLY A 116 18.53 0.73 8.88
N GLU A 117 17.45 1.35 8.39
CA GLU A 117 17.45 2.75 7.96
C GLU A 117 16.99 3.64 9.12
N SER A 118 17.72 4.74 9.40
CA SER A 118 17.30 5.72 10.41
C SER A 118 16.62 6.93 9.77
N VAL A 119 15.79 7.62 10.56
CA VAL A 119 15.21 8.92 10.17
C VAL A 119 16.03 10.07 10.73
N ASP A 120 17.28 9.79 11.12
CA ASP A 120 18.16 10.80 11.67
C ASP A 120 18.41 11.86 10.60
N LYS A 121 17.93 13.07 10.90
CA LYS A 121 18.42 14.31 10.31
C LYS A 121 19.35 14.96 11.31
#